data_AF-A0A2W4K071-F1
#
_entry.id   AF-A0A2W4K071-F1
#
_cell.length_a   1.000
_cell.length_b   1.000
_cell.length_c   1.000
_cell.angle_alpha   90.00
_cell.angle_beta   90.00
_cell.angle_gamma   90.00
#
_symmetry.space_group_name_H-M   'P 1'
#
loop_
_entity.id
_entity.type
_entity.pdbx_description
1 polymer ?
#
loop_
_entity_poly.entity_id
_entity_poly.type
_entity_poly.pdbx_seq_one_letter_code
_entity_poly.pdbx_strand_id
1 'polypeptide(L)'
;MALQRQEIDLHGYTVAEALFRLEQIIPLSYSKGVDELLVIHGKGEGVLRSEVLSFLRSGYCRQYVQSVQPGDQYRLDGGQGVVKVIFKIMKVAELKKKSFPVRYIDVNDSKIEKISDDTKAMVDDKKRRGKDRYLKMVNNNKINNKG
;
A
#
# COMPACT_ATOMS: atom_id res chain seq x y z
N MET A 1 -14.81 -16.52 -16.17
CA MET A 1 -14.17 -16.00 -14.96
C MET A 1 -14.73 -14.61 -14.73
N ALA A 2 -15.35 -14.35 -13.58
CA ALA A 2 -15.85 -13.02 -13.25
C ALA A 2 -14.68 -12.14 -12.77
N LEU A 3 -14.64 -10.88 -13.19
CA LEU A 3 -13.67 -9.91 -12.67
C LEU A 3 -13.95 -9.66 -11.19
N GLN A 4 -12.91 -9.78 -10.35
CA GLN A 4 -13.01 -9.48 -8.93
C GLN A 4 -12.76 -7.98 -8.71
N ARG A 5 -13.80 -7.29 -8.25
CA ARG A 5 -13.77 -5.85 -7.99
C ARG A 5 -13.84 -5.58 -6.50
N GLN A 6 -13.16 -4.54 -6.06
CA GLN A 6 -13.24 -4.01 -4.70
C GLN A 6 -13.40 -2.49 -4.75
N GLU A 7 -13.96 -1.92 -3.69
CA GLU A 7 -14.06 -0.48 -3.53
C GLU A 7 -13.50 -0.04 -2.18
N ILE A 8 -12.99 1.18 -2.11
CA ILE A 8 -12.63 1.85 -0.88
C ILE A 8 -13.17 3.29 -0.89
N ASP A 9 -13.92 3.64 0.14
CA ASP A 9 -14.41 4.99 0.36
C ASP A 9 -13.46 5.76 1.29
N LEU A 10 -12.97 6.89 0.79
CA LEU A 10 -12.07 7.83 1.44
C LEU A 10 -12.70 9.22 1.58
N HIS A 11 -14.00 9.38 1.33
CA HIS A 11 -14.68 10.65 1.54
C HIS A 11 -14.53 11.14 2.98
N GLY A 12 -14.21 12.41 3.14
CA GLY A 12 -14.06 13.04 4.46
C GLY A 12 -12.78 12.68 5.20
N TYR A 13 -11.92 11.82 4.64
CA TYR A 13 -10.62 11.53 5.21
C TYR A 13 -9.68 12.72 5.02
N THR A 14 -8.76 12.90 5.96
CA THR A 14 -7.59 13.75 5.70
C THR A 14 -6.68 13.10 4.66
N VAL A 15 -5.80 13.87 4.02
CA VAL A 15 -4.80 13.34 3.08
C VAL A 15 -3.97 12.24 3.73
N ALA A 16 -3.48 12.45 4.95
CA ALA A 16 -2.62 11.48 5.64
C ALA A 16 -3.34 10.15 5.88
N GLU A 17 -4.59 10.18 6.35
CA GLU A 17 -5.38 8.97 6.59
C GLU A 17 -5.72 8.25 5.28
N ALA A 18 -6.11 8.99 4.24
CA ALA A 18 -6.41 8.43 2.93
C ALA A 18 -5.20 7.71 2.33
N LEU A 19 -4.02 8.34 2.36
CA LEU A 19 -2.79 7.73 1.86
C LEU A 19 -2.37 6.51 2.68
N PHE A 20 -2.52 6.56 4.01
CA PHE A 20 -2.27 5.41 4.88
C PHE A 20 -3.18 4.22 4.54
N ARG A 21 -4.48 4.46 4.31
CA ARG A 21 -5.41 3.42 3.88
C ARG A 21 -5.04 2.84 2.52
N LEU A 22 -4.62 3.67 1.58
CA LEU A 22 -4.16 3.22 0.26
C LEU A 22 -2.87 2.38 0.35
N GLU A 23 -1.93 2.77 1.20
CA GLU A 23 -0.70 1.99 1.47
C GLU A 23 -1.03 0.58 2.00
N GLN A 24 -2.07 0.43 2.80
CA GLN A 24 -2.51 -0.87 3.31
C GLN A 24 -3.28 -1.69 2.26
N ILE A 25 -4.22 -1.07 1.55
CA ILE A 25 -5.20 -1.84 0.76
C ILE A 25 -4.69 -2.26 -0.61
N ILE A 26 -3.81 -1.49 -1.26
CA ILE A 26 -3.24 -1.83 -2.57
C ILE A 26 -2.50 -3.18 -2.54
N PRO A 27 -1.52 -3.42 -1.66
CA PRO A 27 -0.83 -4.70 -1.60
C PRO A 27 -1.75 -5.85 -1.19
N LEU A 28 -2.74 -5.59 -0.32
CA LEU A 28 -3.71 -6.60 0.12
C LEU A 28 -4.68 -7.01 -1.00
N SER A 29 -5.17 -6.05 -1.79
CA SER A 29 -6.06 -6.32 -2.91
C SER A 29 -5.32 -7.07 -4.00
N TYR A 30 -4.09 -6.65 -4.31
CA TYR A 30 -3.22 -7.35 -5.24
C TYR A 30 -2.99 -8.80 -4.81
N SER A 31 -2.58 -9.05 -3.55
CA SER A 31 -2.28 -10.42 -3.08
C SER A 31 -3.49 -11.34 -3.03
N LYS A 32 -4.70 -10.78 -2.90
CA LYS A 32 -5.98 -11.49 -2.98
C LYS A 32 -6.42 -11.79 -4.43
N GLY A 33 -5.70 -11.30 -5.44
CA GLY A 33 -6.07 -11.47 -6.84
C GLY A 33 -7.24 -10.58 -7.28
N VAL A 34 -7.46 -9.44 -6.61
CA VAL A 34 -8.42 -8.44 -7.07
C VAL A 34 -7.93 -7.86 -8.40
N ASP A 35 -8.80 -7.79 -9.40
CA ASP A 35 -8.48 -7.28 -10.73
C ASP A 35 -8.49 -5.75 -10.76
N GLU A 36 -9.50 -5.15 -10.11
CA GLU A 36 -9.67 -3.70 -10.04
C GLU A 36 -10.15 -3.21 -8.67
N LEU A 37 -9.62 -2.05 -8.26
CA LEU A 37 -10.03 -1.32 -7.06
C LEU A 37 -10.59 0.05 -7.45
N LEU A 38 -11.81 0.36 -7.03
CA LEU A 38 -12.39 1.70 -7.13
C LEU A 38 -12.06 2.50 -5.87
N VAL A 39 -11.32 3.59 -6.04
CA VAL A 39 -10.98 4.53 -4.97
C VAL A 39 -11.93 5.71 -5.06
N ILE A 40 -12.82 5.82 -4.09
CA ILE A 40 -13.82 6.87 -4.01
C ILE A 40 -13.30 7.90 -3.03
N HIS A 41 -12.81 9.05 -3.51
CA HIS A 41 -12.21 10.09 -2.66
C HIS A 41 -13.05 11.37 -2.61
N GLY A 42 -14.16 11.41 -3.35
CA GLY A 42 -15.04 12.56 -3.47
C GLY A 42 -14.49 13.67 -4.34
N LYS A 43 -15.39 14.55 -4.78
CA LYS A 43 -15.03 15.67 -5.65
C LYS A 43 -14.28 16.75 -4.86
N GLY A 44 -14.91 17.26 -3.80
CA GLY A 44 -14.36 18.31 -2.96
C GLY A 44 -13.74 19.46 -3.75
N GLU A 45 -12.71 20.08 -3.18
CA GLU A 45 -11.83 21.04 -3.87
C GLU A 45 -10.74 20.35 -4.71
N GLY A 46 -10.73 19.01 -4.78
CA GLY A 46 -9.73 18.25 -5.53
C GLY A 46 -8.40 17.98 -4.81
N VAL A 47 -8.28 18.33 -3.53
CA VAL A 47 -7.07 18.05 -2.72
C VAL A 47 -6.82 16.54 -2.64
N LEU A 48 -7.79 15.76 -2.14
CA LEU A 48 -7.67 14.30 -2.09
C LEU A 48 -7.46 13.68 -3.48
N ARG A 49 -8.15 14.18 -4.50
CA ARG A 49 -7.96 13.73 -5.89
C ARG A 49 -6.50 13.82 -6.31
N SER A 50 -5.87 14.96 -6.05
CA SER A 50 -4.49 15.24 -6.48
C SER A 50 -3.50 14.34 -5.75
N GLU A 51 -3.63 14.22 -4.43
CA GLU A 51 -2.76 13.40 -3.59
C GLU A 51 -2.93 11.90 -3.86
N VAL A 52 -4.17 11.43 -4.01
CA VAL A 52 -4.47 10.03 -4.37
C VAL A 52 -3.87 9.68 -5.73
N LEU A 53 -4.04 10.53 -6.75
CA LEU A 53 -3.46 10.29 -8.07
C LEU A 53 -1.93 10.30 -8.04
N SER A 54 -1.33 11.20 -7.28
CA SER A 54 0.13 11.25 -7.08
C SER A 54 0.64 9.95 -6.43
N PHE A 55 -0.01 9.52 -5.34
CA PHE A 55 0.33 8.28 -4.65
C PHE A 55 0.18 7.05 -5.53
N LEU A 56 -0.92 6.92 -6.27
CA LEU A 56 -1.18 5.79 -7.16
C LEU A 56 -0.17 5.70 -8.32
N ARG A 57 0.43 6.82 -8.73
CA ARG A 57 1.49 6.89 -9.76
C ARG A 57 2.90 6.78 -9.19
N SER A 58 3.04 6.70 -7.86
CA SER A 58 4.33 6.63 -7.19
C SER A 58 5.09 5.32 -7.49
N GLY A 59 6.40 5.33 -7.23
CA GLY A 59 7.24 4.15 -7.34
C GLY A 59 6.79 2.98 -6.47
N TYR A 60 6.17 3.25 -5.31
CA TYR A 60 5.63 2.23 -4.42
C TYR A 60 4.49 1.45 -5.09
N CYS A 61 3.55 2.14 -5.73
CA CYS A 61 2.39 1.53 -6.37
C CYS A 61 2.73 0.80 -7.68
N ARG A 62 3.80 1.21 -8.40
CA ARG A 62 4.20 0.62 -9.68
C ARG A 62 4.45 -0.88 -9.65
N GLN A 63 4.72 -1.50 -8.50
CA GLN A 63 4.90 -2.95 -8.40
C GLN A 63 3.58 -3.74 -8.38
N TYR A 64 2.45 -3.08 -8.06
CA TYR A 64 1.12 -3.69 -7.95
C TYR A 64 0.17 -3.23 -9.06
N VAL A 65 0.24 -1.94 -9.40
CA VAL A 65 -0.70 -1.27 -10.28
C VAL A 65 -0.24 -1.34 -11.74
N GLN A 66 -1.15 -1.76 -12.62
CA GLN A 66 -0.96 -1.75 -14.07
C GLN A 66 -1.41 -0.41 -14.67
N SER A 67 -2.57 0.10 -14.26
CA SER A 67 -3.08 1.37 -14.77
C SER A 67 -3.91 2.11 -13.72
N VAL A 68 -3.93 3.43 -13.83
CA VAL A 68 -4.72 4.34 -13.00
C VAL A 68 -5.65 5.11 -13.93
N GLN A 69 -6.95 5.01 -13.69
CA GLN A 69 -8.01 5.50 -14.56
C GLN A 69 -8.86 6.53 -13.80
N PRO A 70 -8.56 7.85 -13.92
CA PRO A 70 -9.37 8.90 -13.32
C PRO A 70 -10.80 8.90 -13.86
N GLY A 71 -11.80 9.03 -13.00
CA GLY A 71 -13.19 8.79 -13.38
C GLY A 71 -13.75 9.76 -14.41
N ASP A 72 -13.28 11.01 -14.43
CA ASP A 72 -13.70 11.99 -15.44
C ASP A 72 -13.19 11.66 -16.85
N GLN A 73 -11.96 11.14 -16.95
CA GLN A 73 -11.36 10.75 -18.22
C GLN A 73 -11.96 9.45 -18.76
N TYR A 74 -12.34 8.53 -17.87
CA TYR A 74 -12.83 7.19 -18.20
C TYR A 74 -14.35 7.03 -18.09
N ARG A 75 -15.09 8.14 -17.89
CA ARG A 75 -16.56 8.18 -17.75
C ARG A 75 -17.08 7.18 -16.71
N LEU A 76 -16.43 7.13 -15.56
CA LEU A 76 -16.84 6.28 -14.44
C LEU A 76 -17.96 6.97 -13.65
N ASP A 77 -18.83 6.18 -13.04
CA ASP A 77 -19.80 6.66 -12.07
C ASP A 77 -19.07 7.35 -10.90
N GLY A 78 -19.48 8.57 -10.57
CA GLY A 78 -18.77 9.45 -9.61
C GLY A 78 -17.79 10.46 -10.25
N GLY A 79 -17.43 10.28 -11.52
CA GLY A 79 -16.64 11.24 -12.31
C GLY A 79 -15.33 11.64 -11.64
N GLN A 80 -15.12 12.94 -11.40
CA GLN A 80 -13.89 13.45 -10.75
C GLN A 80 -13.69 12.98 -9.31
N GLY A 81 -14.70 12.41 -8.66
CA GLY A 81 -14.60 11.92 -7.27
C GLY A 81 -14.13 10.48 -7.14
N VAL A 82 -13.81 9.82 -8.26
CA VAL A 82 -13.37 8.42 -8.26
C VAL A 82 -12.15 8.21 -9.13
N VAL A 83 -11.36 7.20 -8.77
CA VAL A 83 -10.25 6.69 -9.56
C VAL A 83 -10.31 5.17 -9.54
N LYS A 84 -10.27 4.55 -10.71
CA LYS A 84 -10.15 3.09 -10.82
C LYS A 84 -8.69 2.69 -10.97
N VAL A 85 -8.28 1.70 -10.20
CA VAL A 85 -6.95 1.10 -10.22
C VAL A 85 -7.07 -0.28 -10.81
N ILE A 86 -6.35 -0.54 -11.92
CA ILE A 86 -6.25 -1.87 -12.49
C ILE A 86 -4.95 -2.50 -12.00
N PHE A 87 -5.03 -3.67 -11.39
CA PHE A 87 -3.87 -4.39 -10.88
C PHE A 87 -3.14 -5.14 -11.99
N LYS A 88 -1.84 -5.39 -11.78
CA LYS A 88 -1.06 -6.28 -12.66
C LYS A 88 -1.54 -7.72 -12.48
N ILE A 89 -1.44 -8.50 -13.56
CA ILE A 89 -1.64 -9.95 -13.48
C ILE A 89 -0.53 -10.55 -12.61
N MET A 90 -0.92 -11.17 -11.50
CA MET A 90 0.01 -11.97 -10.70
C MET A 90 0.42 -13.22 -11.47
N LYS A 91 1.71 -13.30 -11.82
CA LYS A 91 2.27 -14.55 -12.35
C LYS A 91 2.28 -15.61 -11.26
N VAL A 92 1.84 -16.83 -11.57
CA VAL A 92 1.80 -17.97 -10.63
C VAL A 92 3.16 -18.25 -9.98
N ALA A 93 4.27 -17.96 -10.66
CA ALA A 93 5.62 -18.09 -10.11
C ALA A 93 5.95 -17.05 -9.02
N GLU A 94 5.28 -15.89 -9.01
CA GLU A 94 5.46 -14.86 -7.97
C GLU A 94 4.68 -15.17 -6.69
N LEU A 95 3.51 -15.82 -6.81
CA LEU A 95 2.72 -16.31 -5.68
C LEU A 95 3.53 -17.21 -4.75
N LYS A 96 4.38 -18.07 -5.32
CA LYS A 96 5.22 -19.01 -4.56
C LYS A 96 6.47 -18.37 -3.96
N LYS A 97 6.83 -17.14 -4.38
CA LYS A 97 8.11 -16.48 -4.03
C LYS A 97 7.95 -15.25 -3.13
N LYS A 98 6.78 -14.59 -3.12
CA LYS A 98 6.53 -13.40 -2.31
C LYS A 98 5.80 -13.78 -1.02
N SER A 99 6.56 -13.87 0.07
CA SER A 99 6.00 -13.64 1.41
C SER A 99 5.64 -12.15 1.48
N PHE A 100 4.36 -11.82 1.28
CA PHE A 100 3.89 -10.44 1.40
C PHE A 100 4.02 -10.04 2.87
N PRO A 101 4.83 -9.01 3.21
CA PRO A 101 4.96 -8.58 4.59
C PRO A 101 3.66 -7.86 4.99
N VAL A 102 2.67 -8.61 5.45
CA VAL A 102 1.49 -8.03 6.06
C VAL A 102 1.92 -7.45 7.40
N ARG A 103 2.11 -6.13 7.46
CA ARG A 103 2.17 -5.44 8.75
C ARG A 103 0.74 -5.30 9.25
N TYR A 104 0.24 -6.35 9.91
CA TYR A 104 -0.97 -6.23 10.72
C TYR A 104 -0.69 -5.24 11.86
N ILE A 105 -1.46 -4.17 11.93
CA ILE A 105 -1.75 -3.49 13.20
C ILE A 105 -3.21 -3.81 13.44
N ASP A 106 -3.45 -4.80 14.27
CA ASP A 106 -4.77 -5.23 14.69
C ASP A 106 -5.24 -4.29 15.82
N VAL A 107 -6.27 -3.50 15.54
CA VAL A 107 -7.01 -2.73 16.55
C VAL A 107 -8.33 -3.47 16.75
N ASN A 108 -8.33 -4.35 17.76
CA ASN A 108 -9.43 -5.25 18.15
C ASN A 108 -9.59 -6.43 17.18
N ASP A 109 -8.99 -7.59 17.45
CA ASP A 109 -9.60 -8.55 18.36
C ASP A 109 -8.63 -9.66 18.78
N SER A 110 -8.76 -10.09 20.02
CA SER A 110 -8.03 -11.19 20.63
C SER A 110 -8.33 -12.54 19.96
N LYS A 111 -7.43 -13.02 19.08
CA LYS A 111 -7.09 -14.45 18.89
C LYS A 111 -5.87 -14.60 17.95
N ILE A 112 -4.71 -14.81 18.56
CA ILE A 112 -3.46 -15.13 17.87
C ILE A 112 -3.48 -16.61 17.50
N GLU A 113 -3.75 -16.94 16.24
CA GLU A 113 -3.41 -18.24 15.68
C GLU A 113 -2.05 -18.18 14.99
N LYS A 114 -1.09 -18.88 15.62
CA LYS A 114 0.22 -19.36 15.17
C LYS A 114 0.89 -18.62 14.00
N ILE A 115 1.83 -17.76 14.38
CA ILE A 115 2.90 -17.23 13.50
C ILE A 115 3.68 -18.43 12.94
N SER A 116 3.71 -18.59 11.62
CA SER A 116 4.59 -19.56 10.96
C SER A 116 6.06 -19.18 11.18
N ASP A 117 6.92 -20.19 11.38
CA ASP A 117 8.32 -20.02 11.79
C ASP A 117 9.14 -19.11 10.84
N ASP A 118 8.79 -19.09 9.55
CA ASP A 118 9.41 -18.24 8.53
C ASP A 118 9.18 -16.74 8.78
N THR A 119 8.04 -16.38 9.39
CA THR A 119 7.69 -14.98 9.71
C THR A 119 8.51 -14.46 10.89
N LYS A 120 8.85 -15.34 11.84
CA LYS A 120 9.68 -15.00 13.01
C LYS A 120 11.11 -14.64 12.59
N ALA A 121 11.67 -15.40 11.64
CA ALA A 121 12.99 -15.14 11.06
C ALA A 121 13.06 -13.80 10.30
N MET A 122 12.00 -13.42 9.57
CA MET A 122 11.94 -12.13 8.85
C MET A 122 11.81 -10.92 9.79
N VAL A 123 11.13 -11.07 10.93
CA VAL A 123 11.02 -10.01 11.95
C VAL A 123 12.35 -9.78 12.65
N ASP A 124 13.07 -10.86 12.96
CA ASP A 124 14.37 -10.79 13.62
C ASP A 124 15.47 -10.22 12.70
N ASP A 125 15.45 -10.54 11.41
CA ASP A 125 16.35 -9.96 10.41
C ASP A 125 16.08 -8.46 10.20
N LYS A 126 14.81 -8.01 10.21
CA LYS A 126 14.49 -6.57 10.13
C LYS A 126 14.91 -5.80 11.40
N LYS A 127 14.78 -6.38 12.60
CA LYS A 127 15.29 -5.78 13.84
C LYS A 127 16.81 -5.63 13.83
N ARG A 128 17.54 -6.64 13.33
CA ARG A 128 19.00 -6.59 13.13
C ARG A 128 19.41 -5.49 12.14
N ARG A 129 18.79 -5.46 10.96
CA ARG A 129 19.09 -4.44 9.92
C ARG A 129 18.72 -3.02 10.35
N GLY A 130 17.67 -2.85 11.16
CA GLY A 130 17.29 -1.55 11.75
C GLY A 130 18.30 -1.06 12.77
N LYS A 131 18.79 -1.95 13.65
CA LYS A 131 19.83 -1.64 14.64
C LYS A 131 21.17 -1.27 13.99
N ASP A 132 21.57 -1.99 12.94
CA ASP A 132 22.81 -1.70 12.20
C ASP A 132 22.76 -0.35 11.45
N ARG A 133 21.60 0.03 10.88
CA ARG A 133 21.45 1.34 10.25
C ARG A 133 21.50 2.47 11.28
N TYR A 134 20.90 2.29 12.45
CA TYR A 134 20.96 3.27 13.53
C TYR A 134 22.39 3.41 14.07
N LEU A 135 23.11 2.31 14.32
CA LEU A 135 24.52 2.37 14.75
C LEU A 135 25.45 3.00 13.69
N LYS A 136 25.21 2.76 12.39
CA LYS A 136 25.96 3.43 11.31
C LYS A 136 25.71 4.93 11.26
N MET A 137 24.47 5.38 11.46
CA MET A 137 24.15 6.82 11.58
C MET A 137 24.81 7.45 12.80
N VAL A 138 24.76 6.80 13.97
CA VAL A 138 25.36 7.32 15.20
C VAL A 138 26.88 7.41 15.10
N ASN A 139 27.54 6.44 14.46
CA ASN A 139 29.00 6.47 14.28
C ASN A 139 29.44 7.54 13.27
N ASN A 140 28.70 7.75 12.19
CA ASN A 140 29.00 8.83 11.24
C ASN A 140 28.85 10.23 11.88
N ASN A 141 27.84 10.43 12.74
CA ASN A 141 27.70 11.69 13.48
C ASN A 141 28.77 11.93 14.54
N LYS A 142 29.41 10.89 15.09
CA LYS A 142 30.57 11.03 16.00
C LYS A 142 31.87 11.41 15.27
N ILE A 143 32.01 11.04 14.01
CA ILE A 143 33.18 11.36 13.19
C ILE A 143 33.11 12.82 12.70
N ASN A 144 31.90 13.31 12.42
CA ASN A 144 31.68 14.66 11.90
C ASN A 144 31.67 15.78 12.98
N ASN A 145 31.72 15.41 14.28
CA ASN A 145 31.75 16.34 15.41
C ASN A 145 33.10 16.33 16.16
N LYS A 146 34.19 15.90 15.49
CA LYS A 146 35.58 16.02 15.98
C LYS A 146 36.44 16.91 15.08
N GLY A 147 35.85 17.99 14.59
CA GLY A 147 36.52 19.13 13.96
C GLY A 147 36.27 20.39 14.78
#